data_AF-A0A821WJE2-F1
#
_entry.id   AF-A0A821WJE2-F1
#
_cell.length_a   1.000
_cell.length_b   1.000
_cell.length_c   1.000
_cell.angle_alpha   90.00
_cell.angle_beta   90.00
_cell.angle_gamma   90.00
#
_symmetry.space_group_name_H-M   'P 1'
#
loop_
_entity.id
_entity.type
_entity.pdbx_description
1 polymer ?
#
loop_
_entity_poly.entity_id
_entity_poly.type
_entity_poly.pdbx_seq_one_letter_code
_entity_poly.pdbx_strand_id
1 'polypeptide(L)'
;NRAHHGHVTGMRNPWMSQYIYGHRLDVDIIHLDKTLPMLYSALNFLAYIAYRQGIILSLTRYPAHVPLVERAARDCGEYAHCRKWDYSFTNTQALFGYDIRLPDVCIFTHTLSPPNQIHPAISDSNKLLIP
;
A
#
# COMPACT_ATOMS: atom_id res chain seq x y z
N ASN A 1 -8.81 -10.31 15.33
CA ASN A 1 -8.14 -10.09 14.02
C ASN A 1 -8.24 -11.34 13.15
N ARG A 2 -8.81 -11.21 11.94
CA ARG A 2 -9.04 -12.30 10.96
C ARG A 2 -8.08 -12.17 9.76
N ALA A 3 -6.80 -11.89 10.01
CA ALA A 3 -5.82 -11.55 8.98
C ALA A 3 -5.46 -12.71 8.03
N HIS A 4 -5.78 -13.95 8.41
CA HIS A 4 -5.54 -15.13 7.58
C HIS A 4 -6.66 -15.36 6.53
N HIS A 5 -7.78 -14.63 6.59
CA HIS A 5 -8.86 -14.77 5.62
C HIS A 5 -8.47 -14.11 4.29
N GLY A 6 -8.38 -14.91 3.23
CA GLY A 6 -8.21 -14.45 1.86
C GLY A 6 -9.54 -14.27 1.12
N HIS A 7 -9.44 -14.17 -0.20
CA HIS A 7 -10.58 -14.13 -1.11
C HIS A 7 -10.99 -15.54 -1.55
N VAL A 8 -12.06 -15.63 -2.37
CA VAL A 8 -12.46 -16.88 -3.02
C VAL A 8 -11.32 -17.38 -3.92
N THR A 9 -11.03 -18.68 -3.89
CA THR A 9 -9.91 -19.31 -4.62
C THR A 9 -9.95 -19.02 -6.13
N GLY A 10 -11.12 -18.86 -6.74
CA GLY A 10 -11.27 -18.49 -8.15
C GLY A 10 -10.78 -17.08 -8.51
N MET A 11 -10.64 -16.18 -7.53
CA MET A 11 -10.08 -14.82 -7.71
C MET A 11 -8.59 -14.74 -7.38
N ARG A 12 -7.95 -15.87 -7.08
CA ARG A 12 -6.54 -15.90 -6.66
C ARG A 12 -5.63 -15.43 -7.79
N ASN A 13 -4.77 -14.46 -7.48
CA ASN A 13 -3.67 -14.11 -8.35
C ASN A 13 -2.60 -15.23 -8.31
N PRO A 14 -2.11 -15.75 -9.47
CA PRO A 14 -1.10 -16.80 -9.50
C PRO A 14 0.15 -16.51 -8.67
N TRP A 15 0.60 -15.25 -8.63
CA TRP A 15 1.78 -14.82 -7.85
C TRP A 15 1.58 -14.88 -6.33
N MET A 16 0.32 -14.92 -5.87
CA MET A 16 0.00 -15.06 -4.45
C MET A 16 0.08 -16.50 -3.97
N SER A 17 0.12 -17.50 -4.86
CA SER A 17 0.05 -18.93 -4.49
C SER A 17 1.09 -19.35 -3.45
N GLN A 18 2.30 -18.78 -3.50
CA GLN A 18 3.37 -19.08 -2.54
C GLN A 18 3.09 -18.55 -1.11
N TYR A 19 2.20 -17.57 -0.97
CA TYR A 19 1.82 -16.96 0.31
C TYR A 19 0.50 -17.52 0.87
N ILE A 20 -0.13 -18.44 0.15
CA ILE A 20 -1.34 -19.14 0.58
C ILE A 20 -0.95 -20.44 1.29
N TYR A 21 -1.49 -20.66 2.48
CA TYR A 21 -1.32 -21.88 3.26
C TYR A 21 -2.18 -23.02 2.68
N GLY A 22 -3.41 -22.71 2.31
CA GLY A 22 -4.37 -23.65 1.76
C GLY A 22 -5.70 -22.95 1.44
N HIS A 23 -6.76 -23.72 1.22
CA HIS A 23 -8.11 -23.20 1.06
C HIS A 23 -9.11 -24.05 1.85
N ARG A 24 -10.22 -23.45 2.27
CA ARG A 24 -11.32 -24.12 2.97
C ARG A 24 -12.63 -23.54 2.47
N LEU A 25 -13.55 -24.41 2.02
CA LEU A 25 -14.83 -23.99 1.45
C LEU A 25 -14.65 -22.93 0.35
N ASP A 26 -13.70 -23.18 -0.56
CA ASP A 26 -13.31 -22.28 -1.67
C ASP A 26 -12.83 -20.88 -1.26
N VAL A 27 -12.46 -20.68 0.00
CA VAL A 27 -11.82 -19.46 0.50
C VAL A 27 -10.36 -19.72 0.80
N ASP A 28 -9.48 -18.85 0.29
CA ASP A 28 -8.05 -18.93 0.52
C ASP A 28 -7.68 -18.57 1.96
N ILE A 29 -6.68 -19.28 2.50
CA ILE A 29 -6.11 -19.03 3.83
C ILE A 29 -4.67 -18.54 3.65
N ILE A 30 -4.38 -17.34 4.14
CA ILE A 30 -3.06 -16.71 4.05
C ILE A 30 -2.09 -17.35 5.07
N HIS A 31 -0.85 -17.59 4.66
CA HIS A 31 0.18 -18.21 5.48
C HIS A 31 0.82 -17.21 6.46
N LEU A 32 0.31 -17.16 7.70
CA LEU A 32 0.77 -16.18 8.70
C LEU A 32 2.24 -16.32 9.09
N ASP A 33 2.82 -17.52 9.10
CA ASP A 33 4.26 -17.68 9.39
C ASP A 33 5.17 -17.03 8.34
N LYS A 34 4.65 -16.82 7.11
CA LYS A 34 5.35 -16.03 6.09
C LYS A 34 5.03 -14.54 6.23
N THR A 35 3.79 -14.20 6.55
CA THR A 35 3.36 -12.81 6.74
C THR A 35 4.10 -12.11 7.88
N LEU A 36 4.31 -12.78 9.01
CA LEU A 36 4.95 -12.19 10.19
C LEU A 36 6.37 -11.67 9.93
N PRO A 37 7.32 -12.47 9.40
CA PRO A 37 8.67 -11.97 9.11
C PRO A 37 8.68 -10.90 8.02
N MET A 38 7.79 -10.99 7.03
CA MET A 38 7.67 -9.95 5.99
C MET A 38 7.17 -8.62 6.57
N LEU A 39 6.17 -8.67 7.45
CA LEU A 39 5.66 -7.49 8.15
C LEU A 39 6.73 -6.88 9.04
N TYR A 40 7.50 -7.70 9.76
CA TYR A 40 8.60 -7.21 10.60
C TYR A 40 9.67 -6.49 9.76
N SER A 41 10.05 -7.07 8.61
CA SER A 41 10.99 -6.43 7.68
C SER A 41 10.46 -5.09 7.16
N ALA A 42 9.18 -5.03 6.75
CA ALA A 42 8.54 -3.81 6.29
C ALA A 42 8.49 -2.72 7.37
N LEU A 43 8.15 -3.09 8.61
CA LEU A 43 8.11 -2.16 9.75
C LEU A 43 9.51 -1.63 10.09
N ASN A 44 10.53 -2.50 10.08
CA ASN A 44 11.91 -2.09 10.31
C ASN A 44 12.40 -1.11 9.23
N PHE A 45 12.05 -1.37 7.97
CA PHE A 45 12.35 -0.45 6.87
C PHE A 45 11.67 0.91 7.05
N LEU A 46 10.37 0.93 7.38
CA LEU A 46 9.64 2.17 7.65
C LEU A 46 10.22 2.95 8.83
N ALA A 47 10.60 2.27 9.91
CA ALA A 47 11.24 2.90 11.06
C ALA A 47 12.55 3.60 10.67
N TYR A 48 13.32 3.02 9.74
CA TYR A 48 14.55 3.61 9.23
C TYR A 48 14.30 4.87 8.40
N ILE A 49 13.27 4.87 7.54
CA ILE A 49 12.89 6.05 6.76
C ILE A 49 12.41 7.18 7.67
N ALA A 50 11.57 6.86 8.66
CA ALA A 50 11.12 7.81 9.66
C ALA A 50 12.29 8.42 10.45
N TYR A 51 13.26 7.59 10.90
CA TYR A 51 14.46 8.06 11.58
C TYR A 51 15.28 9.05 10.74
N ARG A 52 15.31 8.87 9.42
CA ARG A 52 15.98 9.75 8.46
C ARG A 52 15.16 10.98 8.05
N GLN A 53 14.01 11.22 8.67
CA GLN A 53 13.09 12.30 8.30
C GLN A 53 12.64 12.22 6.83
N GLY A 54 12.47 10.98 6.35
CA GLY A 54 11.88 10.71 5.04
C GLY A 54 10.38 10.95 5.05
N ILE A 55 9.83 11.31 3.89
CA ILE A 55 8.40 11.54 3.72
C ILE A 55 7.70 10.20 3.50
N ILE A 56 6.76 9.84 4.38
CA ILE A 56 5.95 8.63 4.25
C ILE A 56 4.57 9.01 3.70
N LEU A 57 4.17 8.37 2.60
CA LEU A 57 2.84 8.55 2.01
C LEU A 57 1.99 7.29 2.13
N SER A 58 0.92 7.37 2.92
CA SER A 58 -0.07 6.29 3.03
C SER A 58 -1.17 6.41 1.98
N LEU A 59 -1.41 5.34 1.23
CA LEU A 59 -2.35 5.28 0.12
C LEU A 59 -3.49 4.30 0.41
N THR A 60 -4.71 4.74 0.16
CA THR A 60 -5.89 3.87 0.17
C THR A 60 -6.96 4.38 -0.80
N ARG A 61 -7.69 3.47 -1.42
CA ARG A 61 -8.86 3.81 -2.24
C ARG A 61 -10.14 3.17 -1.72
N TYR A 62 -10.06 2.49 -0.57
CA TYR A 62 -11.20 1.82 0.03
C TYR A 62 -11.94 2.77 0.99
N PRO A 63 -13.18 3.21 0.68
CA PRO A 63 -13.86 4.26 1.42
C PRO A 63 -13.98 4.01 2.93
N ALA A 64 -14.17 2.75 3.34
CA ALA A 64 -14.32 2.41 4.76
C ALA A 64 -13.05 2.65 5.58
N HIS A 65 -11.87 2.64 4.95
CA HIS A 65 -10.58 2.80 5.62
C HIS A 65 -10.04 4.23 5.54
N VAL A 66 -10.64 5.09 4.70
CA VAL A 66 -10.20 6.48 4.51
C VAL A 66 -10.07 7.25 5.82
N PRO A 67 -11.09 7.30 6.71
CA PRO A 67 -10.98 8.11 7.93
C PRO A 67 -9.89 7.58 8.87
N LEU A 68 -9.69 6.26 8.90
CA LEU A 68 -8.69 5.60 9.73
C LEU A 68 -7.27 5.91 9.23
N VAL A 69 -7.03 5.80 7.93
CA VAL A 69 -5.72 6.06 7.32
C VAL A 69 -5.37 7.55 7.42
N GLU A 70 -6.31 8.46 7.14
CA GLU A 70 -6.08 9.90 7.28
C GLU A 70 -5.79 10.31 8.72
N ARG A 71 -6.48 9.70 9.69
CA ARG A 71 -6.22 9.92 11.11
C ARG A 71 -4.85 9.38 11.52
N ALA A 72 -4.53 8.15 11.15
CA ALA A 72 -3.25 7.52 11.51
C ALA A 72 -2.06 8.31 10.96
N ALA A 73 -2.13 8.74 9.70
CA ALA A 73 -1.07 9.58 9.11
C ALA A 73 -0.93 10.91 9.86
N ARG A 74 -2.05 11.60 10.16
CA ARG A 74 -2.03 12.85 10.92
C ARG A 74 -1.43 12.67 12.31
N ASP A 75 -1.82 11.62 13.03
CA ASP A 75 -1.35 11.33 14.39
C ASP A 75 0.16 11.02 14.39
N CYS A 76 0.68 10.42 13.32
CA CYS A 76 2.12 10.18 13.10
C CYS A 76 2.89 11.39 12.56
N GLY A 77 2.21 12.47 12.15
CA GLY A 77 2.85 13.61 11.46
C GLY A 77 3.25 13.33 10.00
N GLU A 78 2.68 12.28 9.40
CA GLU A 78 2.95 11.82 8.03
C GLU A 78 1.79 12.14 7.08
N TYR A 79 1.95 11.81 5.80
CA TYR A 79 0.98 12.14 4.76
C TYR A 79 0.10 10.95 4.37
N ALA A 80 -1.15 11.24 3.99
CA ALA A 80 -2.04 10.24 3.41
C ALA A 80 -2.74 10.80 2.17
N HIS A 81 -2.87 9.96 1.14
CA HIS A 81 -3.67 10.24 -0.02
C HIS A 81 -4.74 9.15 -0.19
N CYS A 82 -5.99 9.54 0.04
CA CYS A 82 -7.13 8.62 0.08
C CYS A 82 -8.18 8.88 -1.02
N ARG A 83 -8.02 9.98 -1.76
CA ARG A 83 -8.96 10.43 -2.80
C ARG A 83 -8.61 9.81 -4.15
N LYS A 84 -9.35 10.17 -5.19
CA LYS A 84 -9.11 9.64 -6.53
C LYS A 84 -7.69 10.00 -6.97
N TRP A 85 -6.96 9.00 -7.42
CA TRP A 85 -5.59 9.17 -7.92
C TRP A 85 -5.64 9.76 -9.33
N ASP A 86 -5.86 11.06 -9.40
CA ASP A 86 -5.73 11.87 -10.63
C ASP A 86 -4.36 12.57 -10.70
N TYR A 87 -3.41 12.03 -9.93
CA TYR A 87 -2.04 12.53 -9.78
C TYR A 87 -1.07 11.58 -10.46
N SER A 88 0.16 12.04 -10.68
CA SER A 88 1.26 11.17 -11.08
C SER A 88 2.55 11.70 -10.49
N PHE A 89 3.37 10.81 -9.95
CA PHE A 89 4.70 11.21 -9.47
C PHE A 89 5.64 11.59 -10.62
N THR A 90 5.38 11.11 -11.84
CA THR A 90 6.27 11.36 -12.99
C THR A 90 6.04 12.71 -13.66
N ASN A 91 4.93 13.39 -13.39
CA ASN A 91 4.57 14.66 -14.04
C ASN A 91 4.15 15.74 -13.03
N THR A 92 4.94 15.89 -11.97
CA THR A 92 4.64 16.84 -10.89
C THR A 92 4.71 18.29 -11.35
N GLN A 93 5.64 18.65 -12.23
CA GLN A 93 5.77 20.03 -12.70
C GLN A 93 4.54 20.51 -13.47
N ALA A 94 3.94 19.68 -14.34
CA ALA A 94 2.72 20.07 -15.04
C ALA A 94 1.49 20.09 -14.12
N LEU A 95 1.47 19.25 -13.07
CA LEU A 95 0.36 19.17 -12.12
C LEU A 95 0.37 20.31 -11.09
N PHE A 96 1.54 20.63 -10.55
CA PHE A 96 1.70 21.58 -9.45
C PHE A 96 2.29 22.92 -9.90
N GLY A 97 2.99 22.98 -11.04
CA GLY A 97 3.64 24.18 -11.56
C GLY A 97 5.01 24.48 -10.96
N TYR A 98 5.51 23.64 -10.05
CA TYR A 98 6.81 23.78 -9.39
C TYR A 98 7.38 22.43 -9.00
N ASP A 99 8.69 22.42 -8.72
CA ASP A 99 9.39 21.23 -8.24
C ASP A 99 8.97 20.92 -6.80
N ILE A 100 8.55 19.68 -6.57
CA ILE A 100 8.14 19.19 -5.25
C ILE A 100 9.07 18.08 -4.79
N ARG A 101 9.26 17.98 -3.47
CA ARG A 101 9.85 16.80 -2.86
C ARG A 101 8.83 15.66 -2.88
N LEU A 102 9.16 14.59 -3.59
CA LEU A 102 8.37 13.36 -3.64
C LEU A 102 8.49 12.57 -2.33
N PRO A 103 7.54 11.65 -2.05
CA PRO A 103 7.65 10.75 -0.92
C PRO A 103 8.86 9.83 -1.07
N ASP A 104 9.50 9.52 0.06
CA ASP A 104 10.64 8.60 0.13
C ASP A 104 10.16 7.15 0.29
N VAL A 105 8.90 6.92 0.67
CA VAL A 105 8.26 5.60 0.73
C VAL A 105 6.74 5.71 0.61
N CYS A 106 6.12 4.73 -0.05
CA CYS A 106 4.67 4.62 -0.21
C CYS A 106 4.12 3.39 0.54
N ILE A 107 3.15 3.59 1.43
CA ILE A 107 2.45 2.51 2.13
C ILE A 107 1.09 2.28 1.47
N PHE A 108 0.89 1.11 0.87
CA PHE A 108 -0.40 0.72 0.31
C PHE A 108 -1.18 -0.14 1.29
N THR A 109 -2.26 0.39 1.86
CA THR A 109 -3.19 -0.45 2.63
C THR A 109 -4.01 -1.36 1.73
N HIS A 110 -4.25 -0.92 0.49
CA HIS A 110 -4.93 -1.67 -0.57
C HIS A 110 -4.18 -1.40 -1.86
N THR A 111 -3.78 -2.48 -2.56
CA THR A 111 -3.07 -2.37 -3.85
C THR A 111 -4.02 -2.21 -5.03
N LEU A 112 -5.31 -2.48 -4.83
CA LEU A 112 -6.36 -2.33 -5.83
C LEU A 112 -7.19 -1.07 -5.59
N SER A 113 -7.50 -0.39 -6.67
CA SER A 113 -8.43 0.73 -6.76
C SER A 113 -9.72 0.29 -7.43
N PRO A 114 -10.90 0.82 -7.05
CA PRO A 114 -12.13 0.61 -7.81
C PRO A 114 -11.94 1.06 -9.27
N PRO A 115 -12.29 0.25 -10.28
CA PRO A 115 -12.99 -1.05 -10.23
C PRO A 115 -12.04 -2.27 -10.27
N ASN A 116 -11.37 -2.59 -9.16
CA ASN A 116 -10.41 -3.71 -9.02
C ASN A 116 -9.21 -3.67 -9.97
N GLN A 117 -8.72 -2.46 -10.30
CA GLN A 117 -7.49 -2.27 -11.06
C GLN A 117 -6.32 -2.01 -10.11
N ILE A 118 -5.10 -2.34 -10.54
CA ILE A 118 -3.89 -2.00 -9.78
C ILE A 118 -3.81 -0.48 -9.62
N HIS A 119 -3.54 -0.03 -8.40
CA HIS A 119 -3.42 1.40 -8.11
C HIS A 119 -2.30 2.03 -8.95
N PRO A 120 -2.55 3.10 -9.75
CA PRO A 120 -1.54 3.66 -10.65
C PRO A 120 -0.27 4.14 -9.93
N ALA A 121 -0.40 4.64 -8.70
CA ALA A 121 0.74 5.01 -7.87
C ALA A 121 1.77 3.87 -7.66
N ILE A 122 1.39 2.58 -7.75
CA ILE A 122 2.36 1.47 -7.66
C ILE A 122 3.32 1.51 -8.85
N SER A 123 2.79 1.72 -10.05
CA SER A 123 3.60 1.84 -11.27
C SER A 123 4.46 3.11 -11.24
N ASP A 124 3.89 4.22 -10.80
CA ASP A 124 4.61 5.50 -10.73
C ASP A 124 5.71 5.48 -9.67
N SER A 125 5.47 4.87 -8.50
CA SER A 125 6.49 4.64 -7.47
C SER A 125 7.66 3.82 -8.04
N ASN A 126 7.36 2.72 -8.75
CA ASN A 126 8.39 1.86 -9.33
C ASN A 126 9.24 2.61 -10.40
N LYS A 127 8.62 3.42 -11.26
CA LYS A 127 9.34 4.23 -12.26
C LYS A 127 10.34 5.21 -11.64
N LEU A 128 10.08 5.68 -10.42
CA LEU A 128 10.90 6.66 -9.72
C LEU A 128 11.71 6.05 -8.58
N LEU A 129 11.74 4.72 -8.47
CA LEU A 129 12.45 3.99 -7.43
C LEU A 129 12.02 4.39 -6.01
N ILE A 130 10.74 4.76 -5.85
CA ILE A 130 10.14 5.01 -4.55
C ILE A 130 9.70 3.65 -3.98
N PRO A 131 10.27 3.20 -2.86
CA PRO A 131 9.94 1.93 -2.22
C PRO A 131 8.51 1.89 -1.64
#